data_AF-A0A5N6GPB8-F1
#
_entry.id   AF-A0A5N6GPB8-F1
#
_cell.length_a   1.000
_cell.length_b   1.000
_cell.length_c   1.000
_cell.angle_alpha   90.00
_cell.angle_beta   90.00
_cell.angle_gamma   90.00
#
_symmetry.space_group_name_H-M   'P 1'
#
loop_
_entity.id
_entity.type
_entity.pdbx_description
1 polymer ?
#
loop_
_entity_poly.entity_id
_entity_poly.type
_entity_poly.pdbx_seq_one_letter_code
_entity_poly.pdbx_strand_id
1 'polypeptide(L)'
;MVDILEKKDFMSRSFLRRMGRELLRSDPGLSSLFGDFASRSMERGSWGRILPCKTWVSAGGDEIFVDDIVRFVDCTREDDVEVELRVEPGKCHSWQSGEAFLSARRFLDISIQCEGVELMPGLVGVAGVIAGFV
;
A
#
# COMPACT_ATOMS: atom_id res chain seq x y z
N MET A 1 -3.84 -13.24 -22.51
CA MET A 1 -2.74 -12.26 -22.56
C MET A 1 -2.83 -11.39 -21.30
N VAL A 2 -2.48 -11.98 -20.14
CA VAL A 2 -2.58 -11.32 -18.80
C VAL A 2 -1.33 -11.61 -17.94
N ASP A 3 -0.49 -12.59 -18.31
CA ASP A 3 0.73 -12.94 -17.56
C ASP A 3 1.80 -11.83 -17.46
N ILE A 4 1.76 -10.81 -18.32
CA ILE A 4 2.82 -9.79 -18.41
C ILE A 4 2.67 -8.70 -17.35
N LEU A 5 1.46 -8.45 -16.85
CA LEU A 5 1.21 -7.40 -15.86
C LEU A 5 1.42 -7.86 -14.41
N GLU A 6 1.48 -9.17 -14.17
CA GLU A 6 1.42 -9.74 -12.81
C GLU A 6 2.78 -10.10 -12.21
N LYS A 7 3.88 -10.12 -12.97
CA LYS A 7 5.05 -10.89 -12.55
C LYS A 7 6.32 -10.13 -12.21
N LYS A 8 6.46 -8.84 -12.54
CA LYS A 8 7.68 -8.11 -12.16
C LYS A 8 7.56 -6.60 -12.27
N ASP A 9 7.99 -5.91 -11.23
CA ASP A 9 8.30 -4.49 -11.34
C ASP A 9 9.44 -4.30 -12.35
N PHE A 10 9.21 -3.45 -13.36
CA PHE A 10 10.19 -3.20 -14.43
C PHE A 10 11.41 -2.40 -13.94
N MET A 11 11.26 -1.66 -12.86
CA MET A 11 12.32 -0.85 -12.25
C MET A 11 12.71 -1.45 -10.91
N SER A 12 14.01 -1.60 -10.66
CA SER A 12 14.50 -2.07 -9.37
C SER A 12 14.41 -0.99 -8.30
N ARG A 13 14.28 -1.39 -7.02
CA ARG A 13 14.40 -0.50 -5.87
C ARG A 13 15.68 0.34 -5.91
N SER A 14 16.81 -0.27 -6.27
CA SER A 14 18.11 0.42 -6.37
C SER A 14 18.12 1.51 -7.44
N PHE A 15 17.51 1.24 -8.60
CA PHE A 15 17.35 2.21 -9.68
C PHE A 15 16.48 3.39 -9.23
N LEU A 16 15.31 3.13 -8.65
CA LEU A 16 14.39 4.18 -8.18
C LEU A 16 15.02 5.04 -7.09
N ARG A 17 15.73 4.44 -6.12
CA ARG A 17 16.44 5.20 -5.08
C ARG A 17 17.57 6.05 -5.66
N ARG A 18 18.29 5.57 -6.67
CA ARG A 18 19.33 6.35 -7.35
C ARG A 18 18.71 7.54 -8.09
N MET A 19 17.68 7.28 -8.90
CA MET A 19 17.04 8.34 -9.68
C MET A 19 16.36 9.38 -8.80
N GLY A 20 15.70 8.95 -7.73
CA GLY A 20 15.11 9.85 -6.75
C GLY A 20 16.14 10.79 -6.13
N ARG A 21 17.31 10.27 -5.71
CA ARG A 21 18.39 11.13 -5.19
C ARG A 21 18.96 12.11 -6.22
N GLU A 22 19.11 11.67 -7.46
CA GLU A 22 19.58 12.54 -8.55
C GLU A 22 18.57 13.67 -8.81
N LEU A 23 17.27 13.35 -8.85
CA LEU A 23 16.19 14.33 -9.01
C LEU A 23 16.16 15.34 -7.87
N LEU A 24 16.19 14.89 -6.61
CA LEU A 24 16.15 15.77 -5.43
C LEU A 24 17.38 16.69 -5.33
N ARG A 25 18.55 16.26 -5.84
CA ARG A 25 19.74 17.11 -5.91
C ARG A 25 19.64 18.18 -6.99
N SER A 26 18.94 17.89 -8.09
CA SER A 26 18.80 18.83 -9.21
C SER A 26 17.85 19.98 -8.91
N ASP A 27 16.93 19.78 -7.96
CA ASP A 27 15.98 20.81 -7.52
C ASP A 27 15.88 20.81 -5.97
N PRO A 28 16.57 21.74 -5.29
CA PRO A 28 16.52 21.89 -3.84
C PRO A 28 15.11 22.17 -3.29
N GLY A 29 14.22 22.75 -4.11
CA GLY A 29 12.82 22.97 -3.73
C GLY A 29 12.08 21.65 -3.49
N LEU A 30 12.37 20.63 -4.31
CA LEU A 30 11.79 19.30 -4.18
C LEU A 30 12.30 18.55 -2.94
N SER A 31 13.52 18.85 -2.48
CA SER A 31 14.09 18.19 -1.29
C SER A 31 13.23 18.41 -0.03
N SER A 32 12.64 19.60 0.11
CA SER A 32 11.73 19.91 1.24
C SER A 32 10.39 19.19 1.15
N LEU A 33 9.99 18.75 -0.05
CA LEU A 33 8.73 18.06 -0.29
C LEU A 33 8.86 16.53 -0.23
N PHE A 34 10.09 16.02 -0.11
CA PHE A 34 10.35 14.59 -0.09
C PHE A 34 10.39 14.05 1.34
N GLY A 35 9.53 13.08 1.64
CA GLY A 35 9.50 12.37 2.91
C GLY A 35 9.77 10.89 2.75
N ASP A 36 10.73 10.35 3.51
CA ASP A 36 10.92 8.91 3.65
C ASP A 36 9.99 8.37 4.75
N PHE A 37 8.92 7.69 4.35
CA PHE A 37 7.89 7.17 5.25
C PHE A 37 8.35 5.94 6.04
N ALA A 38 9.43 5.30 5.63
CA ALA A 38 10.08 4.23 6.38
C ALA A 38 11.06 4.77 7.45
N SER A 39 11.10 6.09 7.66
CA SER A 39 11.99 6.73 8.62
C SER A 39 11.25 7.67 9.57
N ARG A 40 11.85 7.89 10.74
CA ARG A 40 11.40 8.93 11.67
C ARG A 40 11.78 10.30 11.12
N SER A 41 10.86 11.25 11.21
CA SER A 41 11.11 12.64 10.86
C SER A 41 10.61 13.54 11.99
N MET A 42 11.51 14.39 12.50
CA MET A 42 11.17 15.39 13.51
C MET A 42 10.24 16.47 12.95
N GLU A 43 10.35 16.76 11.66
CA GLU A 43 9.52 17.76 10.97
C GLU A 43 8.10 17.26 10.75
N ARG A 44 7.96 16.00 10.30
CA ARG A 44 6.64 15.34 10.16
C ARG A 44 5.98 15.14 11.53
N GLY A 45 6.78 14.78 12.54
CA GLY A 45 6.29 14.33 13.83
C GLY A 45 5.69 12.92 13.79
N SER A 46 4.87 12.64 14.81
CA SER A 46 4.28 11.32 15.05
C SER A 46 3.18 10.97 14.05
N TRP A 47 3.15 9.72 13.60
CA TRP A 47 2.12 9.18 12.74
C TRP A 47 0.72 9.24 13.37
N GLY A 48 0.60 9.19 14.70
CA GLY A 48 -0.69 9.32 15.40
C GLY A 48 -1.36 10.68 15.26
N ARG A 49 -0.66 11.71 14.74
CA ARG A 49 -1.26 13.01 14.39
C ARG A 49 -1.77 13.08 12.95
N ILE A 50 -1.37 12.12 12.12
CA ILE A 50 -1.58 12.13 10.67
C ILE A 50 -2.57 11.04 10.27
N LEU A 51 -2.38 9.84 10.80
CA LEU A 51 -3.17 8.67 10.47
C LEU A 51 -4.41 8.58 11.38
N PRO A 52 -5.49 7.97 10.87
CA PRO A 52 -6.63 7.62 11.70
C PRO A 52 -6.22 6.62 12.80
N CYS A 53 -7.02 6.53 13.85
CA CYS A 53 -6.78 5.62 14.97
C CYS A 53 -6.60 4.16 14.54
N LYS A 54 -7.30 3.75 13.46
CA LYS A 54 -7.19 2.44 12.84
C LYS A 54 -6.81 2.57 11.37
N THR A 55 -5.73 1.92 10.99
CA THR A 55 -5.18 1.92 9.63
C THR A 55 -4.96 0.48 9.14
N TRP A 56 -5.30 0.22 7.89
CA TRP A 56 -4.98 -1.05 7.22
C TRP A 56 -4.02 -0.79 6.08
N VAL A 57 -2.99 -1.63 5.99
CA VAL A 57 -1.95 -1.58 4.98
C VAL A 57 -1.85 -2.95 4.32
N SER A 58 -1.84 -2.97 2.99
CA SER A 58 -1.58 -4.18 2.21
C SER A 58 -0.42 -3.99 1.26
N ALA A 59 0.36 -5.06 1.06
CA ALA A 59 1.47 -5.10 0.11
C ALA A 59 1.50 -6.45 -0.61
N GLY A 60 2.03 -6.46 -1.83
CA GLY A 60 2.43 -7.70 -2.48
C GLY A 60 3.79 -8.18 -1.95
N GLY A 61 3.95 -9.48 -1.76
CA GLY A 61 5.22 -10.06 -1.27
C GLY A 61 6.39 -9.93 -2.25
N ASP A 62 6.10 -9.76 -3.54
CA ASP A 62 7.10 -9.62 -4.61
C ASP A 62 7.24 -8.16 -5.07
N GLU A 63 6.62 -7.20 -4.38
CA GLU A 63 6.75 -5.79 -4.70
C GLU A 63 8.07 -5.20 -4.19
N ILE A 64 8.70 -4.34 -5.00
CA ILE A 64 10.05 -3.83 -4.76
C ILE A 64 10.22 -2.98 -3.48
N PHE A 65 9.11 -2.55 -2.85
CA PHE A 65 9.11 -1.70 -1.66
C PHE A 65 8.61 -2.41 -0.40
N VAL A 66 8.45 -3.74 -0.42
CA VAL A 66 7.82 -4.48 0.70
C VAL A 66 8.51 -4.20 2.03
N ASP A 67 9.84 -4.15 2.04
CA ASP A 67 10.63 -3.82 3.23
C ASP A 67 10.35 -2.40 3.76
N ASP A 68 10.18 -1.43 2.84
CA ASP A 68 9.90 -0.05 3.18
C ASP A 68 8.48 0.09 3.74
N ILE A 69 7.51 -0.67 3.21
CA ILE A 69 6.13 -0.72 3.73
C ILE A 69 6.08 -1.36 5.12
N VAL A 70 6.75 -2.49 5.31
CA VAL A 70 6.85 -3.15 6.64
C VAL A 70 7.45 -2.17 7.65
N ARG A 71 8.52 -1.47 7.26
CA ARG A 71 9.19 -0.51 8.14
C ARG A 71 8.34 0.71 8.44
N PHE A 72 7.55 1.20 7.47
CA PHE A 72 6.55 2.24 7.72
C PHE A 72 5.53 1.79 8.78
N VAL A 73 5.01 0.56 8.67
CA VAL A 73 4.07 -0.01 9.65
C VAL A 73 4.71 -0.10 11.03
N ASP A 74 5.95 -0.57 11.13
CA ASP A 74 6.65 -0.66 12.41
C ASP A 74 6.82 0.73 13.06
N CYS A 75 7.29 1.72 12.30
CA CYS A 75 7.40 3.10 12.77
C CYS A 75 6.05 3.68 13.21
N THR A 76 4.97 3.27 12.55
CA THR A 76 3.61 3.75 12.84
C THR A 76 3.06 3.12 14.13
N ARG A 77 3.32 1.82 14.35
CA ARG A 77 2.96 1.13 15.60
C ARG A 77 3.74 1.65 16.80
N GLU A 78 4.99 2.06 16.61
CA GLU A 78 5.78 2.75 17.65
C GLU A 78 5.20 4.11 18.06
N ASP A 79 4.34 4.70 17.21
CA ASP A 79 3.59 5.94 17.46
C ASP A 79 2.18 5.67 18.03
N ASP A 80 1.95 4.48 18.60
CA ASP A 80 0.68 4.03 19.21
C ASP A 80 -0.54 4.03 18.26
N VAL A 81 -0.31 3.95 16.95
CA VAL A 81 -1.38 3.81 15.96
C VAL A 81 -1.71 2.33 15.76
N GLU A 82 -3.00 1.99 15.75
CA GLU A 82 -3.46 0.64 15.45
C GLU A 82 -3.33 0.38 13.94
N VAL A 83 -2.33 -0.41 13.56
CA VAL A 83 -2.07 -0.75 12.15
C VAL A 83 -2.09 -2.25 11.92
N GLU A 84 -2.99 -2.69 11.05
CA GLU A 84 -2.98 -4.02 10.48
C GLU A 84 -2.19 -4.04 9.17
N LEU A 85 -1.30 -5.02 9.03
CA LEU A 85 -0.50 -5.23 7.82
C LEU A 85 -0.81 -6.62 7.25
N ARG A 86 -1.13 -6.65 5.96
CA ARG A 86 -1.23 -7.88 5.17
C ARG A 86 -0.24 -7.86 4.01
N VAL A 87 0.72 -8.79 4.04
CA VAL A 87 1.62 -9.05 2.91
C VAL A 87 1.13 -10.30 2.18
N GLU A 88 0.79 -10.17 0.91
CA GLU A 88 0.26 -11.28 0.10
C GLU A 88 1.37 -11.94 -0.72
N PRO A 89 1.77 -13.20 -0.43
CA PRO A 89 2.89 -13.86 -1.11
C PRO A 89 2.69 -13.96 -2.63
N GLY A 90 3.75 -13.74 -3.40
CA GLY A 90 3.75 -13.90 -4.86
C GLY A 90 3.02 -12.81 -5.64
N LYS A 91 2.58 -11.74 -4.97
CA LYS A 91 1.87 -10.61 -5.60
C LYS A 91 2.83 -9.44 -5.88
N CYS A 92 2.68 -8.83 -7.06
CA CYS A 92 3.45 -7.65 -7.49
C CYS A 92 2.86 -6.33 -6.95
N HIS A 93 3.52 -5.20 -7.21
CA HIS A 93 3.09 -3.87 -6.74
C HIS A 93 1.64 -3.50 -7.10
N SER A 94 1.17 -3.86 -8.30
CA SER A 94 -0.14 -3.45 -8.84
C SER A 94 -1.25 -4.50 -8.71
N TRP A 95 -1.01 -5.59 -7.98
CA TRP A 95 -1.88 -6.77 -8.00
C TRP A 95 -3.34 -6.47 -7.63
N GLN A 96 -3.59 -5.69 -6.57
CA GLN A 96 -4.96 -5.37 -6.13
C GLN A 96 -5.72 -4.55 -7.18
N SER A 97 -5.02 -3.63 -7.87
CA SER A 97 -5.61 -2.86 -8.97
C SER A 97 -5.95 -3.77 -10.15
N GLY A 98 -5.09 -4.74 -10.46
CA GLY A 98 -5.35 -5.76 -11.47
C GLY A 98 -6.58 -6.61 -11.14
N GLU A 99 -6.63 -7.15 -9.92
CA GLU A 99 -7.77 -7.96 -9.44
C GLU A 99 -9.07 -7.15 -9.39
N ALA A 100 -9.02 -5.89 -8.96
CA ALA A 100 -10.18 -5.00 -8.93
C ALA A 100 -10.68 -4.73 -10.35
N PHE A 101 -9.80 -4.48 -11.31
CA PHE A 101 -10.19 -4.26 -12.70
C PHE A 101 -10.86 -5.50 -13.31
N LEU A 102 -10.30 -6.69 -13.06
CA LEU A 102 -10.87 -7.96 -13.54
C LEU A 102 -12.20 -8.30 -12.86
N SER A 103 -12.37 -7.89 -11.60
CA SER A 103 -13.57 -8.17 -10.80
C SER A 103 -14.64 -7.09 -10.90
N ALA A 104 -14.35 -5.93 -11.51
CA ALA A 104 -15.21 -4.74 -11.47
C ALA A 104 -16.63 -5.03 -11.96
N ARG A 105 -16.77 -5.72 -13.11
CA ARG A 105 -18.08 -6.06 -13.66
C ARG A 105 -18.84 -7.03 -12.75
N ARG A 106 -18.16 -8.10 -12.30
CA ARG A 106 -18.76 -9.07 -11.38
C ARG A 106 -19.24 -8.40 -10.10
N PHE A 107 -18.46 -7.46 -9.55
CA PHE A 107 -18.82 -6.71 -8.36
C PHE A 107 -20.07 -5.83 -8.58
N LEU A 108 -20.14 -5.11 -9.69
CA LEU A 108 -21.29 -4.27 -10.03
C LEU A 108 -22.58 -5.07 -10.31
N ASP A 109 -22.44 -6.33 -10.71
CA ASP A 109 -23.56 -7.24 -10.95
C ASP A 109 -24.08 -7.89 -9.64
N ILE A 110 -23.41 -7.71 -8.49
CA ILE A 110 -23.86 -8.26 -7.19
C ILE A 110 -25.09 -7.50 -6.70
N SER A 111 -26.18 -8.23 -6.44
CA SER A 111 -27.36 -7.68 -5.76
C SER A 111 -27.01 -7.27 -4.32
N ILE A 112 -27.57 -6.15 -3.86
CA ILE A 112 -27.45 -5.68 -2.47
C ILE A 112 -27.93 -6.75 -1.46
N GLN A 113 -28.85 -7.63 -1.86
CA GLN A 113 -29.39 -8.71 -1.02
C GLN A 113 -28.63 -10.04 -1.16
N CYS A 114 -27.49 -10.05 -1.84
CA CYS A 114 -26.76 -11.28 -2.11
C CYS A 114 -25.93 -11.72 -0.89
N GLU A 115 -26.18 -12.93 -0.40
CA GLU A 115 -25.38 -13.58 0.64
C GLU A 115 -24.41 -14.60 0.02
N GLY A 116 -23.28 -14.85 0.69
CA GLY A 116 -22.35 -15.93 0.32
C GLY A 116 -21.48 -15.65 -0.91
N VAL A 117 -21.42 -14.42 -1.41
CA VAL A 117 -20.50 -14.07 -2.50
C VAL A 117 -19.10 -13.89 -1.95
N GLU A 118 -18.16 -14.66 -2.49
CA GLU A 118 -16.74 -14.45 -2.26
C GLU A 118 -16.29 -13.15 -2.95
N LEU A 119 -15.99 -12.14 -2.13
CA LEU A 119 -15.45 -10.86 -2.57
C LEU A 119 -13.92 -10.90 -2.62
N MET A 120 -13.33 -10.06 -3.47
CA MET A 120 -11.87 -9.96 -3.50
C MET A 120 -11.34 -9.50 -2.13
N PRO A 121 -10.26 -10.12 -1.60
CA PRO A 121 -9.80 -9.84 -0.24
C PRO A 121 -9.45 -8.37 0.02
N GLY A 122 -8.97 -7.66 -1.00
CA GLY A 122 -8.71 -6.22 -0.90
C GLY A 122 -9.95 -5.38 -0.63
N LEU A 123 -11.09 -5.70 -1.25
CA LEU A 123 -12.36 -5.01 -0.98
C LEU A 123 -12.89 -5.33 0.41
N VAL A 124 -12.73 -6.59 0.86
CA VAL A 124 -13.11 -6.99 2.22
C VAL A 124 -12.30 -6.23 3.26
N GLY A 125 -10.98 -6.06 3.06
CA GLY A 125 -10.13 -5.27 3.94
C GLY A 125 -10.57 -3.80 4.03
N VAL A 126 -10.79 -3.15 2.89
CA VAL A 126 -11.29 -1.76 2.85
C VAL A 126 -12.65 -1.62 3.54
N ALA A 127 -13.60 -2.52 3.24
CA ALA A 127 -14.91 -2.51 3.85
C ALA A 127 -14.84 -2.74 5.37
N GLY A 128 -13.99 -3.65 5.82
CA GLY A 128 -13.76 -3.92 7.24
C GLY A 128 -13.29 -2.69 8.00
N VAL A 129 -12.37 -1.90 7.43
CA VAL A 129 -11.89 -0.65 8.06
C VAL A 129 -13.01 0.39 8.12
N ILE A 130 -13.76 0.56 7.03
CA ILE A 130 -14.84 1.56 6.96
C ILE A 130 -15.98 1.20 7.94
N ALA A 131 -16.31 -0.08 8.04
CA ALA A 131 -17.41 -0.57 8.88
C ALA A 131 -17.01 -0.85 10.33
N GLY A 132 -15.70 -0.87 10.64
CA GLY A 132 -15.17 -1.11 11.99
C GLY A 132 -15.19 -2.58 12.44
N PHE A 133 -15.05 -3.53 11.50
CA PHE A 133 -15.07 -4.98 11.79
C PHE A 133 -13.71 -5.66 11.75
N VAL A 134 -12.67 -4.97 11.28
CA VAL A 134 -11.28 -5.34 11.60
C VAL A 134 -10.96 -4.87 12.99
#